data_AF-A0A536HXL4-F1
#
_entry.id   AF-A0A536HXL4-F1
#
_cell.length_a   1.000
_cell.length_b   1.000
_cell.length_c   1.000
_cell.angle_alpha   90.00
_cell.angle_beta   90.00
_cell.angle_gamma   90.00
#
_symmetry.space_group_name_H-M   'P 1'
#
loop_
_entity.id
_entity.type
_entity.pdbx_description
1 polymer ?
#
loop_
_entity_poly.entity_id
_entity_poly.type
_entity_poly.pdbx_seq_one_letter_code
_entity_poly.pdbx_strand_id
1 'polypeptide(L)' 'MAYSRVHANVREYDVFARKARVEPLRQVGSVVAPDDDLAMAYARATYDEERWVEMMIVPRDAVIRLWGPGESET' A
#
# COMPACT_ATOMS: atom_id res chain seq x y z
N MET A 1 -16.91 -6.15 23.57
CA MET A 1 -16.34 -7.19 22.68
C MET A 1 -14.95 -6.73 22.28
N ALA A 2 -13.91 -7.41 22.76
CA ALA A 2 -12.54 -7.15 22.35
C ALA A 2 -12.26 -8.01 21.11
N TYR A 3 -12.05 -7.37 19.96
CA TYR A 3 -11.64 -8.07 18.74
C TYR A 3 -10.21 -8.56 18.98
N SER A 4 -10.06 -9.85 19.28
CA SER A 4 -8.75 -10.49 19.26
C SER A 4 -8.21 -10.38 17.83
N ARG A 5 -7.06 -9.74 17.64
CA ARG A 5 -6.36 -9.74 16.36
C ARG A 5 -6.02 -11.19 16.04
N VAL A 6 -6.80 -11.79 15.13
CA VAL A 6 -6.67 -13.19 14.69
C VAL A 6 -5.32 -13.50 14.05
N HIS A 7 -4.53 -12.49 13.72
CA HIS A 7 -3.13 -12.63 13.32
C HIS A 7 -2.25 -11.78 14.23
N ALA A 8 -1.44 -12.43 15.06
CA ALA A 8 -0.49 -11.75 15.97
C ALA A 8 0.59 -10.96 15.22
N ASN A 9 0.83 -11.27 13.94
CA ASN A 9 1.76 -10.59 13.06
C ASN A 9 1.04 -10.20 11.77
N VAL A 10 0.47 -9.00 11.72
CA VAL A 10 0.00 -8.37 10.47
C VAL A 10 0.98 -7.29 10.06
N ARG A 11 1.16 -7.12 8.75
CA ARG A 11 1.99 -6.07 8.16
C ARG A 11 1.12 -5.08 7.41
N GLU A 12 1.54 -3.81 7.41
CA GLU A 12 0.93 -2.76 6.61
C GLU A 12 1.68 -2.63 5.29
N TYR A 13 0.94 -2.49 4.20
CA TYR A 13 1.47 -2.33 2.85
C TYR A 13 0.93 -1.03 2.27
N ASP A 14 1.78 -0.19 1.71
CA ASP A 14 1.38 0.96 0.93
C ASP A 14 1.02 0.48 -0.50
N VAL A 15 -0.12 0.95 -1.03
CA VAL A 15 -0.61 0.60 -2.37
C VAL A 15 -0.35 1.76 -3.31
N PHE A 16 0.25 1.46 -4.45
CA PHE A 16 0.51 2.44 -5.50
C PHE A 16 -0.14 2.01 -6.81
N ALA A 17 -0.75 2.95 -7.53
CA ALA A 17 -1.38 2.67 -8.82
C ALA A 17 -1.36 3.89 -9.76
N ARG A 18 -1.57 3.63 -11.06
CA ARG A 18 -1.74 4.66 -12.11
C ARG A 18 -2.73 4.21 -13.18
N LYS A 19 -3.47 5.16 -13.75
CA LYS A 19 -4.53 4.89 -14.74
C LYS A 19 -4.01 4.93 -16.17
N ALA A 20 -2.92 5.66 -16.44
CA ALA A 20 -2.24 5.66 -17.72
C ALA A 20 -0.73 5.51 -17.57
N ARG A 21 -0.06 4.95 -18.59
CA ARG A 21 1.41 4.77 -18.58
C ARG A 21 2.19 6.08 -18.53
N VAL A 22 1.57 7.17 -18.97
CA VAL A 22 2.14 8.52 -18.94
C VAL A 22 1.98 9.20 -17.58
N GLU A 23 1.10 8.68 -16.72
CA GLU A 23 0.88 9.23 -15.39
C GLU A 23 1.94 8.70 -14.41
N PRO A 24 2.32 9.52 -13.41
CA PRO A 24 3.17 9.07 -12.33
C PRO A 24 2.44 8.01 -11.50
N LEU A 25 3.21 7.07 -10.99
CA LEU A 25 2.73 6.09 -10.03
C LEU A 25 2.51 6.78 -8.68
N ARG A 26 1.28 6.73 -8.16
CA ARG A 26 0.90 7.45 -6.93
C ARG A 26 0.52 6.48 -5.84
N GLN A 27 0.79 6.83 -4.59
CA GLN A 27 0.21 6.13 -3.45
C GLN A 27 -1.31 6.39 -3.44
N VAL A 28 -2.09 5.32 -3.54
CA VAL A 28 -3.57 5.38 -3.57
C VAL A 28 -4.20 4.91 -2.25
N GLY A 29 -3.41 4.27 -1.40
CA GLY A 29 -3.79 3.96 -0.02
C GLY A 29 -2.90 2.88 0.59
N SER A 30 -3.50 2.01 1.40
CA SER A 30 -2.78 1.01 2.19
C SER A 30 -3.68 -0.18 2.55
N VAL A 31 -3.10 -1.35 2.71
CA VAL A 31 -3.80 -2.56 3.20
C VAL A 31 -3.03 -3.20 4.36
N VAL A 32 -3.74 -3.92 5.22
CA VAL A 32 -3.15 -4.69 6.32
C VAL A 32 -3.42 -6.17 6.09
N ALA A 33 -2.36 -6.98 6.06
CA ALA A 33 -2.45 -8.41 5.77
C ALA A 33 -1.37 -9.19 6.54
N PRO A 34 -1.59 -10.49 6.79
CA PRO A 34 -0.60 -11.33 7.47
C PRO A 34 0.62 -11.68 6.59
N ASP A 35 0.46 -11.67 5.26
CA ASP A 35 1.49 -12.01 4.28
C ASP A 35 1.27 -11.28 2.94
N ASP A 36 2.22 -11.42 2.01
CA ASP A 36 2.23 -10.74 0.71
C ASP A 36 1.08 -11.21 -0.19
N ASP A 37 0.73 -12.50 -0.17
CA ASP A 37 -0.31 -13.08 -1.02
C ASP A 37 -1.70 -12.53 -0.63
N LEU A 38 -1.99 -12.47 0.66
CA LEU A 38 -3.22 -11.86 1.16
C LEU A 38 -3.23 -10.33 0.97
N ALA A 39 -2.08 -9.67 1.11
CA ALA A 39 -1.97 -8.24 0.79
C ALA A 39 -2.32 -7.96 -0.68
N MET A 40 -1.83 -8.79 -1.61
CA MET A 40 -2.16 -8.70 -3.03
C MET A 40 -3.64 -8.92 -3.29
N ALA A 41 -4.24 -9.94 -2.65
CA ALA A 41 -5.67 -10.22 -2.79
C ALA A 41 -6.52 -9.05 -2.26
N TYR A 42 -6.18 -8.51 -1.09
CA TYR A 42 -6.91 -7.38 -0.49
C TYR A 42 -6.76 -6.11 -1.32
N ALA A 43 -5.55 -5.79 -1.81
CA ALA A 43 -5.35 -4.61 -2.66
C ALA A 43 -6.15 -4.72 -3.96
N ARG A 44 -6.16 -5.90 -4.61
CA ARG A 44 -6.97 -6.12 -5.81
C ARG A 44 -8.46 -5.95 -5.54
N ALA A 45 -8.96 -6.51 -4.44
CA ALA A 45 -10.39 -6.42 -4.09
C ALA A 45 -10.82 -5.02 -3.62
N THR A 46 -9.91 -4.25 -3.03
CA THR A 46 -10.22 -2.91 -2.48
C THR A 46 -10.16 -1.82 -3.55
N TYR A 47 -9.28 -1.97 -4.54
CA TYR A 47 -8.98 -0.95 -5.53
C TYR A 47 -9.37 -1.39 -6.96
N ASP A 48 -10.33 -2.30 -7.15
CA ASP A 48 -10.77 -2.77 -8.47
C ASP A 48 -11.68 -1.79 -9.23
N GLU A 49 -12.14 -0.72 -8.59
CA GLU A 49 -13.14 0.23 -9.13
C GLU A 49 -12.66 1.00 -10.36
N GLU A 50 -11.35 1.09 -10.58
CA GLU A 50 -10.74 1.89 -11.64
C GLU A 50 -9.97 1.01 -12.63
N ARG A 51 -9.84 1.47 -13.88
CA ARG A 51 -9.06 0.77 -14.93
C ARG A 51 -7.57 1.02 -14.77
N TRP A 52 -6.98 0.49 -13.69
CA TRP A 52 -5.54 0.60 -13.46
C TRP A 52 -4.75 -0.14 -14.54
N VAL A 53 -3.74 0.53 -15.10
CA VAL A 53 -2.79 -0.10 -16.02
C VAL A 53 -1.61 -0.74 -15.29
N GLU A 54 -1.41 -0.34 -14.03
CA GLU A 54 -0.37 -0.84 -13.15
C GLU A 54 -0.76 -0.59 -11.69
N MET A 55 -0.51 -1.58 -10.85
CA MET A 55 -0.71 -1.54 -9.41
C MET A 55 0.40 -2.34 -8.72
N MET A 56 0.96 -1.80 -7.65
CA MET A 56 1.97 -2.46 -6.83
C MET A 56 1.68 -2.25 -5.34
N ILE A 57 2.14 -3.18 -4.53
CA ILE A 57 2.14 -3.08 -3.07
C ILE A 57 3.57 -3.09 -2.56
N VAL A 58 3.84 -2.33 -1.50
CA VAL A 58 5.15 -2.27 -0.86
C VAL A 58 4.95 -2.42 0.64
N PRO A 59 5.61 -3.37 1.32
CA PRO A 59 5.64 -3.42 2.78
C PRO A 59 6.10 -2.08 3.34
N ARG A 60 5.36 -1.51 4.30
CA ARG A 60 5.68 -0.18 4.82
C ARG A 60 7.06 -0.14 5.51
N ASP A 61 7.51 -1.25 6.07
CA ASP A 61 8.83 -1.41 6.67
C ASP A 61 9.97 -1.50 5.65
N ALA A 62 9.68 -1.74 4.36
CA ALA A 62 10.64 -1.67 3.27
C ALA A 62 10.89 -0.24 2.76
N VAL A 63 10.05 0.73 3.16
CA VAL A 63 10.17 2.14 2.73
C VAL A 63 11.15 2.89 3.61
N ILE A 64 12.31 3.23 3.05
CA ILE A 64 13.30 4.09 3.71
C ILE A 64 12.97 5.55 3.37
N ARG A 65 12.55 6.32 4.38
CA ARG A 65 12.29 7.75 4.22
C ARG A 65 13.57 8.55 4.36
N LEU A 66 13.86 9.39 3.37
CA LEU A 66 14.99 10.34 3.40
C LEU A 66 14.61 11.68 4.04
N TRP A 67 13.38 12.15 3.82
CA TRP A 67 12.87 13.41 4.37
C TRP A 67 11.44 13.26 4.89
N GLY A 68 11.12 13.97 5.97
CA GLY A 68 9.77 14.05 6.51
C GLY A 68 8.90 15.10 5.80
N PRO A 69 7.57 15.05 5.93
CA PRO A 69 6.71 16.13 5.46
C PRO A 69 7.09 17.44 6.18
N GLY A 70 7.66 18.39 5.43
CA GLY A 70 8.03 19.72 5.92
C GLY A 70 9.53 20.00 6.05
N GLU A 71 10.42 19.06 5.73
CA GLU A 71 11.86 19.33 5.70
C GLU A 71 12.27 19.82 4.31
N SER A 72 12.50 21.13 4.20
CA SER A 72 13.20 21.73 3.05
C SER A 72 14.68 21.38 3.16
N GLU A 73 15.27 20.88 2.09
CA GLU A 73 16.73 20.84 1.91
C GLU A 73 17.26 22.27 2.12
N THR A 74 18.02 22.49 3.20
CA THR A 74 18.64 23.80 3.49
C THR A 74 19.93 23.94 2.71
#